data_AF-A0A134AEN0-F1
#
_entry.id   AF-A0A134AEN0-F1
#
_cell.length_a   1.000
_cell.length_b   1.000
_cell.length_c   1.000
_cell.angle_alpha   90.00
_cell.angle_beta   90.00
_cell.angle_gamma   90.00
#
_symmetry.space_group_name_H-M   'P 1'
#
loop_
_entity.id
_entity.type
_entity.pdbx_description
1 polymer ?
#
loop_
_entity_poly.entity_id
_entity_poly.type
_entity_poly.pdbx_seq_one_letter_code
_entity_poly.pdbx_strand_id
1 'polypeptide(L)'
;MSKITHIIATKFGGEWDIRAMRDDFQEIKTNVKDEFKENFESFVNSLEEIKTEKEIENEMKNELLSKITENSSDEEKYKNLKFYDKWQDRKRYKIGAIVKQFVANEEFLFRCKKEHESDYGIMPTLSTEHWEKIPNGKEEPPRNPLLPKEKPDLYNNEKTYKKGTELESDRYCIFNDKVYEYVGDEPADGKSPFSFPQLWKEIGKWQD
;
A
#
# COMPACT_ATOMS: atom_id res chain seq x y z
N MET A 1 -41.71 -1.71 55.13
CA MET A 1 -41.58 -2.61 53.96
C MET A 1 -40.19 -2.42 53.40
N SER A 2 -39.45 -3.50 53.17
CA SER A 2 -38.15 -3.47 52.49
C SER A 2 -38.30 -2.94 51.06
N LYS A 3 -37.34 -2.15 50.59
CA LYS A 3 -37.38 -1.51 49.26
C LYS A 3 -36.57 -2.29 48.24
N ILE A 4 -36.96 -2.20 46.97
CA ILE A 4 -36.14 -2.72 45.86
C ILE A 4 -34.91 -1.83 45.72
N THR A 5 -33.73 -2.45 45.66
CA THR A 5 -32.44 -1.77 45.50
C THR A 5 -31.77 -2.08 44.17
N HIS A 6 -32.00 -3.28 43.63
CA HIS A 6 -31.40 -3.72 42.37
C HIS A 6 -32.43 -4.44 41.52
N ILE A 7 -32.36 -4.21 40.21
CA ILE A 7 -33.07 -5.01 39.20
C ILE A 7 -32.00 -5.58 38.28
N ILE A 8 -32.04 -6.89 38.07
CA ILE A 8 -31.16 -7.60 37.15
C ILE A 8 -32.05 -8.17 36.05
N ALA A 9 -31.78 -7.79 34.82
CA ALA A 9 -32.42 -8.34 33.63
C ALA A 9 -31.36 -9.08 32.81
N THR A 10 -31.62 -10.34 32.49
CA THR A 10 -30.71 -11.16 31.68
C THR A 10 -31.48 -11.76 30.51
N LYS A 11 -30.90 -11.67 29.30
CA LYS A 11 -31.48 -12.27 28.09
C LYS A 11 -30.82 -13.63 27.84
N PHE A 12 -31.60 -14.70 27.86
CA PHE A 12 -31.15 -16.04 27.51
C PHE A 12 -32.08 -16.65 26.45
N GLY A 13 -31.54 -17.06 25.31
CA GLY A 13 -32.33 -17.74 24.26
C GLY A 13 -33.47 -16.90 23.65
N GLY A 14 -33.42 -15.58 23.78
CA GLY A 14 -34.48 -14.67 23.31
C GLY A 14 -35.52 -14.28 24.38
N GLU A 15 -35.49 -14.90 25.57
CA GLU A 15 -36.39 -14.57 26.67
C GLU A 15 -35.68 -13.72 27.75
N TRP A 16 -36.42 -12.78 28.33
CA TRP A 16 -35.97 -11.95 29.44
C TRP A 16 -36.28 -12.60 30.79
N ASP A 17 -35.25 -12.88 31.57
CA ASP A 17 -35.33 -13.20 32.99
C ASP A 17 -35.07 -11.93 33.80
N ILE A 18 -36.09 -11.45 34.54
CA ILE A 18 -36.01 -10.21 35.32
C ILE A 18 -36.21 -10.54 36.80
N ARG A 19 -35.19 -10.21 37.59
CA ARG A 19 -35.14 -10.43 39.04
C ARG A 19 -34.94 -9.10 39.76
N ALA A 20 -35.57 -8.96 40.91
CA ALA A 20 -35.39 -7.79 41.77
C ALA A 20 -34.82 -8.22 43.12
N MET A 21 -33.91 -7.43 43.68
CA MET A 21 -33.36 -7.65 45.01
C MET A 21 -33.81 -6.52 45.94
N ARG A 22 -34.24 -6.90 47.14
CA ARG A 22 -34.56 -5.97 48.22
C ARG A 22 -33.31 -5.56 49.01
N ASP A 23 -33.43 -4.49 49.79
CA ASP A 23 -32.42 -4.04 50.76
C ASP A 23 -32.12 -5.07 51.87
N ASP A 24 -33.05 -5.97 52.15
CA ASP A 24 -32.89 -7.12 53.05
C ASP A 24 -32.28 -8.36 52.35
N PHE A 25 -31.73 -8.19 51.14
CA PHE A 25 -31.11 -9.23 50.30
C PHE A 25 -32.05 -10.35 49.88
N GLN A 26 -33.37 -10.20 50.03
CA GLN A 26 -34.32 -11.15 49.47
C GLN A 26 -34.51 -10.93 47.97
N GLU A 27 -34.33 -11.99 47.20
CA GLU A 27 -34.65 -12.02 45.77
C GLU A 27 -36.17 -12.16 45.58
N ILE A 28 -36.72 -11.32 44.72
CA ILE A 28 -38.09 -11.41 44.24
C ILE A 28 -38.02 -11.98 42.82
N LYS A 29 -38.56 -13.19 42.65
CA LYS A 29 -38.90 -13.70 41.32
C LYS A 29 -40.12 -12.95 40.82
N THR A 30 -39.93 -12.16 39.78
CA THR A 30 -41.00 -11.32 39.25
C THR A 30 -41.69 -12.04 38.09
N ASN A 31 -43.02 -11.95 38.00
CA ASN A 31 -43.76 -12.39 36.82
C ASN A 31 -44.10 -11.15 36.00
N VAL A 32 -43.12 -10.69 35.23
CA VAL A 32 -43.20 -9.42 34.51
C VAL A 32 -44.15 -9.54 33.33
N LYS A 33 -45.07 -8.57 33.20
CA LYS A 33 -45.98 -8.47 32.07
C LYS A 33 -45.21 -8.29 30.75
N ASP A 34 -45.73 -8.85 29.66
CA ASP A 34 -45.05 -8.83 28.37
C ASP A 34 -44.84 -7.41 27.81
N GLU A 35 -45.78 -6.49 28.04
CA GLU A 35 -45.64 -5.07 27.68
C GLU A 35 -44.39 -4.41 28.30
N PHE A 36 -43.98 -4.80 29.51
CA PHE A 36 -42.75 -4.29 30.11
C PHE A 36 -41.52 -4.91 29.45
N LYS A 37 -41.58 -6.18 29.04
CA LYS A 37 -40.47 -6.84 28.33
C LYS A 37 -40.22 -6.16 26.98
N GLU A 38 -41.27 -5.85 26.23
CA GLU A 38 -41.17 -5.13 24.94
C GLU A 38 -40.58 -3.74 25.11
N ASN A 39 -41.06 -2.97 26.11
CA ASN A 39 -40.49 -1.66 26.42
C ASN A 39 -39.03 -1.73 26.88
N PHE A 40 -38.67 -2.76 27.65
CA PHE A 40 -37.30 -2.99 28.09
C PHE A 40 -36.38 -3.39 26.93
N GLU A 41 -36.86 -4.22 26.01
CA GLU A 41 -36.12 -4.60 24.79
C GLU A 41 -35.89 -3.39 23.88
N SER A 42 -36.90 -2.54 23.69
CA SER A 42 -36.75 -1.27 22.97
C SER A 42 -35.69 -0.36 23.62
N PHE A 43 -35.71 -0.24 24.95
CA PHE A 43 -34.68 0.51 25.69
C PHE A 43 -33.28 -0.08 25.51
N VAL A 44 -33.12 -1.40 25.64
CA VAL A 44 -31.83 -2.07 25.43
C VAL A 44 -31.31 -1.85 24.01
N ASN A 45 -32.16 -2.01 22.99
CA ASN A 45 -31.78 -1.77 21.60
C ASN A 45 -31.31 -0.32 21.40
N SER A 46 -31.97 0.66 22.03
CA SER A 46 -31.52 2.06 21.96
C SER A 46 -30.16 2.29 22.62
N LEU A 47 -29.79 1.48 23.61
CA LEU A 47 -28.45 1.54 24.23
C LEU A 47 -27.39 0.86 23.36
N GLU A 48 -27.74 -0.20 22.62
CA GLU A 48 -26.83 -0.85 21.67
C GLU A 48 -26.46 0.05 20.48
N GLU A 49 -27.31 1.03 20.16
CA GLU A 49 -27.02 2.07 19.17
C GLU A 49 -26.08 3.17 19.70
N ILE A 50 -25.90 3.28 21.02
CA ILE A 50 -25.00 4.27 21.63
C ILE A 50 -23.56 3.77 21.54
N LYS A 51 -22.79 4.45 20.70
CA LYS A 51 -21.36 4.19 20.55
C LYS A 51 -20.62 4.53 21.83
N THR A 52 -19.69 3.66 22.19
CA THR A 52 -18.70 3.92 23.23
C THR A 52 -17.73 5.03 22.79
N GLU A 53 -17.09 5.73 23.73
CA GLU A 53 -16.05 6.73 23.42
C GLU A 53 -14.96 6.17 22.50
N LYS A 54 -14.58 4.91 22.69
CA LYS A 54 -13.58 4.22 21.87
C LYS A 54 -14.05 3.95 20.43
N GLU A 55 -15.33 3.65 20.23
CA GLU A 55 -15.91 3.51 18.89
C GLU A 55 -15.97 4.84 18.17
N ILE A 56 -16.32 5.91 18.88
CA ILE A 56 -16.28 7.29 18.36
C ILE A 56 -14.85 7.67 17.96
N GLU A 57 -13.86 7.41 18.84
CA GLU A 57 -12.45 7.67 18.53
C GLU A 57 -11.95 6.91 17.31
N ASN A 58 -12.33 5.63 17.17
CA ASN A 58 -11.94 4.82 16.02
C ASN A 58 -12.59 5.31 14.72
N GLU A 59 -13.87 5.70 14.75
CA GLU A 59 -14.52 6.29 13.59
C GLU A 59 -13.89 7.63 13.19
N MET A 60 -13.64 8.52 14.15
CA MET A 60 -12.96 9.79 13.88
C MET A 60 -11.56 9.57 13.32
N LYS A 61 -10.82 8.60 13.84
CA LYS A 61 -9.50 8.21 13.33
C LYS A 61 -9.60 7.69 11.90
N ASN A 62 -10.57 6.83 11.61
CA ASN A 62 -10.78 6.30 10.26
C ASN A 62 -11.23 7.37 9.27
N GLU A 63 -12.05 8.32 9.70
CA GLU A 63 -12.49 9.46 8.88
C GLU A 63 -11.35 10.46 8.64
N LEU A 64 -10.50 10.70 9.64
CA LEU A 64 -9.28 11.49 9.48
C LEU A 64 -8.31 10.78 8.52
N LEU A 65 -8.15 9.47 8.66
CA LEU A 65 -7.32 8.67 7.77
C LEU A 65 -7.82 8.74 6.33
N SER A 66 -9.13 8.56 6.09
CA SER A 66 -9.69 8.65 4.73
C SER A 66 -9.50 10.04 4.12
N LYS A 67 -9.70 11.10 4.91
CA LYS A 67 -9.40 12.49 4.48
C LYS A 67 -7.92 12.69 4.12
N ILE A 68 -7.02 12.10 4.89
CA ILE A 68 -5.56 12.19 4.67
C ILE A 68 -5.10 11.33 3.49
N THR A 69 -5.78 10.24 3.15
CA THR A 69 -5.28 9.29 2.13
C THR A 69 -5.99 9.37 0.78
N GLU A 70 -7.27 9.73 0.74
CA GLU A 70 -8.08 9.72 -0.49
C GLU A 70 -8.14 11.10 -1.18
N ASN A 71 -8.13 12.19 -0.41
CA ASN A 71 -8.28 13.57 -0.92
C ASN A 71 -6.99 14.42 -0.85
N SER A 72 -5.87 13.82 -0.48
CA SER A 72 -4.59 14.51 -0.32
C SER A 72 -3.77 14.63 -1.60
N SER A 73 -2.87 15.60 -1.63
CA SER A 73 -1.89 15.72 -2.71
C SER A 73 -0.96 14.52 -2.73
N ASP A 74 -0.31 14.25 -3.87
CA ASP A 74 0.58 13.09 -3.95
C ASP A 74 1.77 13.21 -2.98
N GLU A 75 2.30 14.42 -2.76
CA GLU A 75 3.33 14.67 -1.74
C GLU A 75 2.88 14.32 -0.31
N GLU A 76 1.63 14.64 0.03
CA GLU A 76 1.05 14.34 1.33
C GLU A 76 0.85 12.83 1.55
N LYS A 77 0.52 12.08 0.49
CA LYS A 77 0.45 10.61 0.55
C LYS A 77 1.81 10.02 0.91
N TYR A 78 2.89 10.54 0.31
CA TYR A 78 4.25 10.08 0.59
C TYR A 78 4.77 10.50 1.98
N LYS A 79 4.32 11.62 2.56
CA LYS A 79 4.58 11.93 3.99
C LYS A 79 3.92 10.93 4.96
N ASN A 80 2.95 10.17 4.46
CA ASN A 80 2.05 9.32 5.23
C ASN A 80 2.15 7.82 4.85
N LEU A 81 3.28 7.39 4.26
CA LEU A 81 3.56 6.01 3.83
C LEU A 81 3.25 4.91 4.86
N LYS A 82 3.35 5.23 6.16
CA LYS A 82 3.03 4.31 7.26
C LYS A 82 1.58 3.84 7.28
N PHE A 83 0.65 4.59 6.66
CA PHE A 83 -0.78 4.27 6.64
C PHE A 83 -1.20 3.38 5.47
N TYR A 84 -0.32 3.17 4.48
CA TYR A 84 -0.60 2.31 3.33
C TYR A 84 -0.06 0.90 3.56
N ASP A 85 -0.88 -0.09 3.21
CA ASP A 85 -0.52 -1.50 3.25
C ASP A 85 0.56 -1.83 2.22
N LYS A 86 1.47 -2.75 2.58
CA LYS A 86 2.37 -3.37 1.60
C LYS A 86 1.55 -4.19 0.60
N TRP A 87 1.98 -4.22 -0.67
CA TRP A 87 1.46 -5.19 -1.63
C TRP A 87 1.69 -6.63 -1.14
N GLN A 88 0.73 -7.52 -1.38
CA GLN A 88 0.74 -8.92 -0.96
C GLN A 88 0.31 -9.81 -2.12
N ASP A 89 0.94 -10.98 -2.25
CA ASP A 89 0.54 -12.06 -3.16
C ASP A 89 -0.82 -12.66 -2.73
N ARG A 90 -1.64 -13.08 -3.70
CA ARG A 90 -2.97 -13.70 -3.50
C ARG A 90 -3.97 -12.84 -2.71
N LYS A 91 -3.77 -11.52 -2.65
CA LYS A 91 -4.71 -10.58 -2.05
C LYS A 91 -5.61 -10.03 -3.15
N ARG A 92 -6.93 -10.01 -2.88
CA ARG A 92 -7.87 -9.36 -3.79
C ARG A 92 -7.83 -7.85 -3.60
N TYR A 93 -7.59 -7.12 -4.70
CA TYR A 93 -7.53 -5.66 -4.71
C TYR A 93 -8.69 -5.08 -5.50
N LYS A 94 -9.36 -4.08 -4.93
CA LYS A 94 -10.42 -3.30 -5.59
C LYS A 94 -9.82 -2.08 -6.31
N ILE A 95 -10.55 -1.56 -7.29
CA ILE A 95 -10.21 -0.31 -7.98
C ILE A 95 -10.08 0.82 -6.95
N GLY A 96 -9.03 1.63 -7.09
CA GLY A 96 -8.72 2.75 -6.20
C GLY A 96 -7.89 2.38 -4.98
N ALA A 97 -7.74 1.08 -4.65
CA ALA A 97 -6.90 0.66 -3.52
C ALA A 97 -5.44 1.13 -3.70
N ILE A 98 -4.86 1.71 -2.66
CA ILE A 98 -3.47 2.18 -2.67
C ILE A 98 -2.61 1.23 -1.84
N VAL A 99 -1.50 0.78 -2.42
CA VAL A 99 -0.50 -0.06 -1.75
C VAL A 99 0.88 0.56 -1.86
N LYS A 100 1.77 0.16 -0.94
CA LYS A 100 3.20 0.45 -1.03
C LYS A 100 4.01 -0.75 -1.48
N GLN A 101 5.05 -0.49 -2.25
CA GLN A 101 6.05 -1.49 -2.64
C GLN A 101 7.45 -0.90 -2.49
N PHE A 102 8.38 -1.69 -1.97
CA PHE A 102 9.79 -1.30 -1.84
C PHE A 102 10.54 -1.70 -3.11
N VAL A 103 11.19 -0.74 -3.77
CA VAL A 103 11.91 -0.92 -5.04
C VAL A 103 13.18 -0.09 -4.98
N ALA A 104 14.34 -0.68 -5.28
CA ALA A 104 15.62 0.03 -5.38
C ALA A 104 15.94 0.97 -4.19
N ASN A 105 15.64 0.53 -2.96
CA ASN A 105 15.81 1.28 -1.71
C ASN A 105 14.84 2.46 -1.46
N GLU A 106 13.73 2.55 -2.20
CA GLU A 106 12.67 3.55 -1.98
C GLU A 106 11.29 2.87 -1.87
N GLU A 107 10.40 3.42 -1.04
CA GLU A 107 8.99 3.01 -0.96
C GLU A 107 8.18 3.81 -1.97
N PHE A 108 7.52 3.12 -2.90
CA PHE A 108 6.63 3.72 -3.89
C PHE A 108 5.18 3.36 -3.60
N LEU A 109 4.28 4.29 -3.90
CA LEU A 109 2.84 4.10 -3.82
C LEU A 109 2.26 3.77 -5.19
N PHE A 110 1.33 2.82 -5.21
CA PHE A 110 0.62 2.40 -6.42
C PHE A 110 -0.87 2.34 -6.15
N ARG A 111 -1.66 2.86 -7.10
CA ARG A 111 -3.12 2.79 -7.11
C ARG A 111 -3.58 1.67 -8.03
N CYS A 112 -4.46 0.82 -7.54
CA CYS A 112 -5.10 -0.23 -8.31
C CYS A 112 -6.10 0.35 -9.32
N LYS A 113 -5.96 -0.03 -10.60
CA LYS A 113 -6.83 0.43 -11.70
C LYS A 113 -7.93 -0.58 -12.06
N LYS A 114 -7.68 -1.86 -11.84
CA LYS A 114 -8.60 -2.95 -12.19
C LYS A 114 -8.73 -3.92 -11.03
N GLU A 115 -9.95 -4.34 -10.72
CA GLU A 115 -10.16 -5.36 -9.70
C GLU A 115 -9.54 -6.69 -10.14
N HIS A 116 -8.71 -7.27 -9.28
CA HIS A 116 -8.00 -8.53 -9.55
C HIS A 116 -7.60 -9.23 -8.25
N GLU A 117 -7.24 -10.50 -8.36
CA GLU A 117 -6.46 -11.21 -7.36
C GLU A 117 -4.99 -11.10 -7.74
N SER A 118 -4.14 -10.68 -6.82
CA SER A 118 -2.73 -10.41 -7.11
C SER A 118 -1.91 -11.69 -7.26
N ASP A 119 -0.95 -11.63 -8.17
CA ASP A 119 0.15 -12.60 -8.30
C ASP A 119 1.45 -11.88 -8.66
N TYR A 120 2.56 -12.62 -8.78
CA TYR A 120 3.86 -12.05 -9.13
C TYR A 120 3.93 -11.44 -10.54
N GLY A 121 3.09 -11.88 -11.49
CA GLY A 121 3.00 -11.29 -12.83
C GLY A 121 2.21 -9.97 -12.85
N ILE A 122 1.34 -9.76 -11.86
CA ILE A 122 0.49 -8.57 -11.70
C ILE A 122 1.00 -7.67 -10.57
N MET A 123 2.31 -7.71 -10.28
CA MET A 123 2.91 -6.81 -9.30
C MET A 123 2.83 -5.34 -9.74
N PRO A 124 2.76 -4.37 -8.81
CA PRO A 124 2.61 -2.95 -9.17
C PRO A 124 3.71 -2.39 -10.07
N THR A 125 4.93 -2.90 -9.90
CA THR A 125 6.11 -2.55 -10.71
C THR A 125 6.14 -3.20 -12.09
N LEU A 126 5.39 -4.29 -12.31
CA LEU A 126 5.45 -5.08 -13.55
C LEU A 126 4.21 -4.87 -14.43
N SER A 127 3.05 -4.64 -13.82
CA SER A 127 1.79 -4.52 -14.54
C SER A 127 1.22 -3.11 -14.46
N THR A 128 1.64 -2.28 -15.41
CA THR A 128 1.04 -0.95 -15.63
C THR A 128 -0.40 -1.06 -16.12
N GLU A 129 -0.92 -2.23 -16.49
CA GLU A 129 -2.34 -2.41 -16.80
C GLU A 129 -3.20 -2.37 -15.53
N HIS A 130 -2.71 -2.99 -14.45
CA HIS A 130 -3.45 -3.16 -13.19
C HIS A 130 -3.13 -2.08 -12.17
N TRP A 131 -1.95 -1.44 -12.28
CA TRP A 131 -1.46 -0.47 -11.31
C TRP A 131 -1.03 0.83 -11.95
N GLU A 132 -1.21 1.92 -11.22
CA GLU A 132 -0.75 3.27 -11.53
C GLU A 132 0.21 3.72 -10.43
N LYS A 133 1.45 4.08 -10.79
CA LYS A 133 2.40 4.66 -9.83
C LYS A 133 1.90 6.05 -9.44
N ILE A 134 1.78 6.31 -8.14
CA ILE A 134 1.48 7.64 -7.62
C ILE A 134 2.80 8.42 -7.60
N PRO A 135 2.88 9.59 -8.26
CA PRO A 135 4.09 10.43 -8.24
C PRO A 135 4.53 10.76 -6.82
N ASN A 136 5.82 10.73 -6.51
CA ASN A 136 6.32 11.10 -5.17
C ASN A 136 6.63 12.61 -5.04
N GLY A 137 6.22 13.43 -6.02
CA GLY A 137 6.52 14.85 -6.10
C GLY A 137 7.99 15.18 -6.38
N LYS A 138 8.88 14.17 -6.37
CA LYS A 138 10.22 14.31 -6.94
C LYS A 138 10.05 14.15 -8.44
N GLU A 139 10.51 15.14 -9.21
CA GLU A 139 10.70 14.92 -10.64
C GLU A 139 11.54 13.65 -10.79
N GLU A 140 10.98 12.59 -11.40
CA GLU A 140 11.81 11.52 -11.93
C GLU A 140 12.80 12.25 -12.84
N PRO A 141 14.12 12.21 -12.55
CA PRO A 141 15.09 12.92 -13.37
C PRO A 141 14.83 12.48 -14.81
N PRO A 142 14.66 13.43 -15.75
CA PRO A 142 14.28 13.09 -17.11
C PRO A 142 15.24 12.00 -17.59
N ARG A 143 14.69 10.84 -17.98
CA ARG A 143 15.48 9.71 -18.48
C ARG A 143 16.42 10.28 -19.52
N ASN A 144 17.71 10.29 -19.21
CA ASN A 144 18.68 11.02 -20.02
C ASN A 144 18.52 10.51 -21.47
N PRO A 145 18.15 11.36 -22.44
CA PRO A 145 17.77 10.91 -23.78
C PRO A 145 18.92 10.25 -24.54
N LEU A 146 20.14 10.35 -24.00
CA LEU A 146 21.33 9.67 -24.51
C LEU A 146 21.47 8.23 -24.00
N LEU A 147 20.73 7.83 -22.96
CA LEU A 147 20.73 6.45 -22.46
C LEU A 147 19.98 5.50 -23.41
N PRO A 148 20.44 4.25 -23.54
CA PRO A 148 19.77 3.23 -24.33
C PRO A 148 18.36 2.91 -23.80
N LYS A 149 17.52 2.37 -24.69
CA LYS A 149 16.14 1.97 -24.38
C LYS A 149 16.10 0.77 -23.44
N GLU A 150 17.07 -0.12 -23.56
CA GLU A 150 17.24 -1.30 -22.71
C GLU A 150 18.50 -1.17 -21.85
N LYS A 151 18.52 -1.88 -20.71
CA LYS A 151 19.68 -1.89 -19.80
C LYS A 151 20.87 -2.55 -20.48
N PRO A 152 22.01 -1.86 -20.67
CA PRO A 152 23.18 -2.48 -21.27
C PRO A 152 23.80 -3.52 -20.36
N ASP A 153 24.47 -4.50 -20.98
CA ASP A 153 25.28 -5.46 -20.25
C ASP A 153 26.49 -4.78 -19.59
N LEU A 154 27.04 -5.43 -18.56
CA LEU A 154 28.37 -5.08 -18.05
C LEU A 154 29.41 -5.23 -19.17
N TYR A 155 30.44 -4.39 -19.13
CA TYR A 155 31.57 -4.48 -20.07
C TYR A 155 32.15 -5.90 -20.12
N ASN A 156 32.34 -6.41 -21.33
CA ASN A 156 32.93 -7.71 -21.60
C ASN A 156 34.10 -7.54 -22.59
N ASN A 157 35.28 -8.02 -22.22
CA ASN A 157 36.49 -7.94 -23.04
C ASN A 157 36.43 -8.82 -24.30
N GLU A 158 35.60 -9.86 -24.32
CA GLU A 158 35.40 -10.76 -25.46
C GLU A 158 34.34 -10.24 -26.45
N LYS A 159 33.62 -9.15 -26.10
CA LYS A 159 32.57 -8.57 -26.93
C LYS A 159 33.15 -7.53 -27.88
N THR A 160 32.69 -7.57 -29.14
CA THR A 160 33.02 -6.57 -30.15
C THR A 160 32.08 -5.38 -30.09
N TYR A 161 32.59 -4.24 -29.63
CA TYR A 161 31.82 -3.00 -29.61
C TYR A 161 31.94 -2.23 -30.92
N LYS A 162 30.82 -1.65 -31.39
CA LYS A 162 30.74 -0.97 -32.69
C LYS A 162 29.94 0.33 -32.62
N LYS A 163 30.47 1.37 -33.25
CA LYS A 163 29.82 2.67 -33.38
C LYS A 163 28.68 2.57 -34.41
N GLY A 164 27.54 3.18 -34.10
CA GLY A 164 26.43 3.33 -35.05
C GLY A 164 25.65 2.05 -35.38
N THR A 165 25.90 0.95 -34.67
CA THR A 165 25.08 -0.27 -34.78
C THR A 165 23.68 -0.06 -34.21
N GLU A 166 22.69 -0.76 -34.78
CA GLU A 166 21.31 -0.77 -34.29
C GLU A 166 21.14 -1.62 -33.02
N LEU A 167 22.03 -2.60 -32.81
CA LEU A 167 22.04 -3.43 -31.61
C LEU A 167 22.63 -2.63 -30.44
N GLU A 168 21.76 -2.13 -29.56
CA GLU A 168 22.18 -1.35 -28.38
C GLU A 168 23.18 -2.13 -27.51
N SER A 169 23.05 -3.45 -27.42
CA SER A 169 23.97 -4.30 -26.68
C SER A 169 25.40 -4.27 -27.23
N ASP A 170 25.60 -4.04 -28.52
CA ASP A 170 26.92 -3.94 -29.17
C ASP A 170 27.46 -2.50 -29.20
N ARG A 171 26.64 -1.53 -28.80
CA ARG A 171 27.00 -0.10 -28.79
C ARG A 171 27.28 0.42 -27.39
N TYR A 172 26.58 -0.10 -26.39
CA TYR A 172 26.63 0.39 -25.02
C TYR A 172 27.11 -0.68 -24.05
N CYS A 173 27.75 -0.25 -22.97
CA CYS A 173 28.06 -1.12 -21.83
C CYS A 173 27.99 -0.36 -20.52
N ILE A 174 27.85 -1.10 -19.42
CA ILE A 174 28.02 -0.60 -18.06
C ILE A 174 29.44 -0.91 -17.58
N PHE A 175 30.16 0.12 -17.11
CA PHE A 175 31.47 -0.01 -16.50
C PHE A 175 31.57 0.93 -15.29
N ASN A 176 31.90 0.42 -14.11
CA ASN A 176 31.93 1.19 -12.85
C ASN A 176 30.67 2.05 -12.62
N ASP A 177 29.49 1.42 -12.70
CA ASP A 177 28.16 2.03 -12.49
C ASP A 177 27.80 3.18 -13.44
N LYS A 178 28.52 3.31 -14.56
CA LYS A 178 28.29 4.30 -15.60
C LYS A 178 28.04 3.62 -16.92
N VAL A 179 27.19 4.23 -17.74
CA VAL A 179 26.90 3.78 -19.10
C VAL A 179 27.84 4.50 -20.05
N TYR A 180 28.51 3.71 -20.89
CA TYR A 180 29.40 4.18 -21.93
C TYR A 180 28.87 3.79 -23.31
N GLU A 181 28.97 4.71 -24.25
CA GLU A 181 28.74 4.49 -25.68
C GLU A 181 30.09 4.31 -26.39
N TYR A 182 30.21 3.31 -27.25
CA TYR A 182 31.37 3.14 -28.10
C TYR A 182 31.35 4.16 -29.26
N VAL A 183 32.41 4.97 -29.36
CA VAL A 183 32.53 6.05 -30.37
C VAL A 183 33.72 5.87 -31.32
N GLY A 184 34.49 4.79 -31.15
CA GLY A 184 35.61 4.45 -32.03
C GLY A 184 35.15 4.12 -33.45
N ASP A 185 35.93 4.55 -34.45
CA ASP A 185 35.59 4.33 -35.86
C ASP A 185 35.86 2.88 -36.31
N GLU A 186 36.70 2.14 -35.59
CA GLU A 186 36.96 0.73 -35.80
C GLU A 186 36.35 -0.12 -34.68
N PRO A 187 35.82 -1.33 -34.97
CA PRO A 187 35.39 -2.26 -33.93
C PRO A 187 36.53 -2.60 -32.98
N ALA A 188 36.21 -2.79 -31.70
CA ALA A 188 37.23 -3.17 -30.72
C ALA A 188 36.76 -4.24 -29.74
N ASP A 189 37.59 -5.28 -29.66
CA ASP A 189 37.55 -6.30 -28.62
C ASP A 189 38.61 -5.95 -27.57
N GLY A 190 38.31 -6.18 -26.29
CA GLY A 190 39.27 -6.00 -25.20
C GLY A 190 39.68 -4.55 -24.87
N LYS A 191 39.10 -3.54 -25.54
CA LYS A 191 39.40 -2.12 -25.27
C LYS A 191 38.37 -1.52 -24.32
N SER A 192 38.64 -1.55 -23.02
CA SER A 192 37.70 -1.07 -21.99
C SER A 192 37.59 0.47 -21.92
N PRO A 193 36.50 1.00 -21.33
CA PRO A 193 36.36 2.44 -21.04
C PRO A 193 37.48 3.02 -20.16
N PHE A 194 38.11 2.20 -19.32
CA PHE A 194 39.23 2.62 -18.47
C PHE A 194 40.56 2.67 -19.23
N SER A 195 40.88 1.63 -20.00
CA SER A 195 42.18 1.50 -20.66
C SER A 195 42.25 2.27 -21.99
N PHE A 196 41.10 2.50 -22.63
CA PHE A 196 40.99 3.19 -23.93
C PHE A 196 39.88 4.25 -23.91
N PRO A 197 39.91 5.22 -22.99
CA PRO A 197 38.82 6.18 -22.79
C PRO A 197 38.47 6.98 -24.05
N GLN A 198 39.40 7.17 -24.98
CA GLN A 198 39.16 7.84 -26.26
C GLN A 198 38.15 7.13 -27.18
N LEU A 199 37.90 5.83 -26.96
CA LEU A 199 36.94 5.03 -27.74
C LEU A 199 35.55 5.00 -27.10
N TRP A 200 35.38 5.62 -25.93
CA TRP A 200 34.17 5.52 -25.12
C TRP A 200 33.70 6.89 -24.68
N LYS A 201 32.40 7.13 -24.80
CA LYS A 201 31.75 8.34 -24.31
C LYS A 201 30.89 7.97 -23.10
N GLU A 202 31.20 8.53 -21.94
CA GLU A 202 30.30 8.44 -20.78
C GLU A 202 29.01 9.20 -21.11
N ILE A 203 27.88 8.49 -21.09
CA ILE A 203 26.57 9.06 -21.42
C ILE A 203 25.66 9.18 -20.20
N GLY A 204 26.02 8.59 -19.06
CA GLY A 204 25.33 8.79 -17.79
C GLY A 204 25.51 7.62 -16.82
N LYS A 205 24.62 7.54 -15.84
CA LYS A 205 24.45 6.36 -14.98
C LYS A 205 23.12 5.70 -15.30
N TRP A 206 23.10 4.37 -15.28
CA TRP A 206 21.84 3.66 -15.40
C TRP A 206 21.05 3.86 -14.10
N GLN A 207 19.81 4.30 -14.22
CA GLN A 207 18.87 4.42 -13.11
C GLN A 207 17.81 3.35 -13.36
N ASP A 208 17.70 2.39 -12.43
CA ASP A 208 16.73 1.29 -12.48
C ASP A 208 15.30 1.80 -12.25
#